data_AF-A0A5R8NEG4-F1
#
_entry.id   AF-A0A5R8NEG4-F1
#
_cell.length_a   1.000
_cell.length_b   1.000
_cell.length_c   1.000
_cell.angle_alpha   90.00
_cell.angle_beta   90.00
_cell.angle_gamma   90.00
#
_symmetry.space_group_name_H-M   'P 1'
#
loop_
_entity.id
_entity.type
_entity.pdbx_description
1 polymer ?
#
loop_
_entity_poly.entity_id
_entity_poly.type
_entity_poly.pdbx_seq_one_letter_code
_entity_poly.pdbx_strand_id
1 'polypeptide(L)'
;MRVGGAERVPFAVLAVGGSPFLVTLSVHTPWWAGAAVVTVLLVTVTVRVNGRTTVRWLLDWVEFRSGRAARARLLAEPPDIEDVTTKTGACGVRRSGNTLVAMIQLAPDLDLPTVIADTSIYTEDTVPIDALVPLLDQYGIQVDIDIVTTGQRVRPTGSYSMLYDQLIGSHPVVGDRLTWLVVRLDQERNLRVLNRRGPCEVVAPKALAAAAHRIAGRLRERGIQAHALPDAALREATRLLHAGVELPDLRETWTRLESSAPGRCVTSFVIDWDRLDGAGLDDCWSWNSGRTTLVVSLTAERGPRALVRFIGPAVEAKDLPDYLKLISGRQASALLATLPGELSVDALPADETGSDTATLEQLWELPIAIGPNGQILGAVSGQPRHTLALPLFDPARYNPRRRSIDVRAQLSVAQQILLRATVVGAEVEIHTSRPQRWRQLVSAVGDPSTLRLAGNGAGHDNGSTSSATIAVFDQVPAHASAAQTTVTISEPGTPRRRAADLAIDQVSATAVDVSIPMRRVRVDLIEPRGETRYLDAADRPAPPSAPAGSEVALLAQPGGRRVS
;
A
#
# COMPACT_ATOMS: atom_id res chain seq x y z
N MET A 1 -7.66 24.03 -29.90
CA MET A 1 -6.98 23.18 -30.90
C MET A 1 -5.65 23.81 -31.29
N ARG A 2 -4.59 23.57 -30.51
CA ARG A 2 -3.22 23.89 -30.90
C ARG A 2 -2.54 22.55 -31.20
N VAL A 3 -2.46 22.21 -32.48
CA VAL A 3 -1.66 21.09 -32.97
C VAL A 3 -0.20 21.47 -32.74
N GLY A 4 0.42 20.84 -31.75
CA GLY A 4 1.78 21.10 -31.29
C GLY A 4 2.82 20.74 -32.35
N GLY A 5 3.73 21.67 -32.61
CA GLY A 5 4.66 21.67 -33.75
C GLY A 5 5.80 20.63 -33.73
N ALA A 6 5.67 19.53 -32.98
CA ALA A 6 6.65 18.46 -32.96
C ALA A 6 6.46 17.43 -34.10
N GLU A 7 5.27 17.38 -34.71
CA GLU A 7 4.95 16.42 -35.78
C GLU A 7 5.61 16.73 -37.13
N ARG A 8 6.10 17.96 -37.35
CA ARG A 8 6.77 18.31 -38.62
C ARG A 8 8.20 17.80 -38.72
N VAL A 9 8.85 17.48 -37.59
CA VAL A 9 10.26 17.06 -37.59
C VAL A 9 10.44 15.61 -38.10
N PRO A 10 9.67 14.59 -37.68
CA PRO A 10 9.87 13.23 -38.21
C PRO A 10 9.43 13.11 -39.67
N PHE A 11 8.35 13.80 -40.08
CA PHE A 11 7.91 13.81 -41.48
C PHE A 11 8.90 14.55 -42.39
N ALA A 12 9.43 15.69 -41.96
CA ALA A 12 10.43 16.42 -42.74
C ALA A 12 11.78 15.70 -42.79
N VAL A 13 12.21 15.03 -41.73
CA VAL A 13 13.47 14.27 -41.73
C VAL A 13 13.35 13.00 -42.57
N LEU A 14 12.21 12.30 -42.58
CA LEU A 14 11.96 11.18 -43.50
C LEU A 14 11.78 11.63 -44.95
N ALA A 15 11.10 12.76 -45.19
CA ALA A 15 10.94 13.31 -46.54
C ALA A 15 12.26 13.88 -47.10
N VAL A 16 13.04 14.61 -46.28
CA VAL A 16 14.29 15.26 -46.70
C VAL A 16 15.48 14.28 -46.68
N GLY A 17 15.50 13.31 -45.77
CA GLY A 17 16.51 12.24 -45.75
C GLY A 17 16.24 11.14 -46.79
N GLY A 18 14.97 10.88 -47.12
CA GLY A 18 14.58 9.92 -48.16
C GLY A 18 14.74 10.45 -49.58
N SER A 19 14.60 11.76 -49.81
CA SER A 19 14.66 12.34 -51.16
C SER A 19 16.03 12.19 -51.87
N PRO A 20 17.21 12.37 -51.24
CA PRO A 20 18.49 12.14 -51.92
C PRO A 20 18.81 10.64 -52.09
N PHE A 21 18.25 9.76 -51.24
CA PHE A 21 18.46 8.31 -51.32
C PHE A 21 17.58 7.65 -52.38
N LEU A 22 16.37 8.17 -52.61
CA LEU A 22 15.47 7.72 -53.68
C LEU A 22 15.92 8.19 -55.06
N VAL A 23 16.59 9.34 -55.16
CA VAL A 23 17.10 9.89 -56.43
C VAL A 23 18.36 9.15 -56.91
N THR A 24 19.24 8.69 -56.00
CA THR A 24 20.44 7.90 -56.37
C THR A 24 20.14 6.45 -56.72
N LEU A 25 19.02 5.88 -56.24
CA LEU A 25 18.56 4.54 -56.62
C LEU A 25 17.80 4.50 -57.97
N SER A 26 17.52 5.63 -58.60
CA SER A 26 16.53 5.73 -59.69
C SER A 26 16.98 5.21 -61.07
N VAL A 27 18.24 4.78 -61.26
CA VAL A 27 18.73 4.37 -62.59
C VAL A 27 18.78 2.85 -62.80
N HIS A 28 18.82 2.04 -61.72
CA HIS A 28 18.89 0.58 -61.84
C HIS A 28 17.98 -0.22 -60.88
N THR A 29 17.18 0.45 -60.05
CA THR A 29 16.39 -0.26 -59.04
C THR A 29 15.03 -0.67 -59.60
N PRO A 30 14.65 -1.97 -59.55
CA PRO A 30 13.35 -2.41 -60.00
C PRO A 30 12.23 -1.82 -59.12
N TRP A 31 11.11 -1.46 -59.75
CA TRP A 31 9.97 -0.76 -59.14
C TRP A 31 9.40 -1.42 -57.86
N TRP A 32 9.53 -2.75 -57.72
CA TRP A 32 9.11 -3.48 -56.53
C TRP A 32 9.92 -3.11 -55.28
N ALA A 33 11.18 -2.69 -55.42
CA ALA A 33 12.01 -2.26 -54.30
C ALA A 33 11.53 -0.91 -53.74
N GLY A 34 11.10 0.02 -54.60
CA GLY A 34 10.47 1.27 -54.17
C GLY A 34 9.16 1.02 -53.44
N ALA A 35 8.32 0.13 -53.98
CA ALA A 35 7.07 -0.28 -53.33
C ALA A 35 7.31 -0.97 -51.97
N ALA A 36 8.34 -1.81 -51.87
CA ALA A 36 8.73 -2.46 -50.62
C ALA A 36 9.22 -1.44 -49.57
N VAL A 37 10.06 -0.48 -49.95
CA VAL A 37 10.52 0.59 -49.05
C VAL A 37 9.35 1.43 -48.57
N VAL A 38 8.45 1.86 -49.47
CA VAL A 38 7.25 2.63 -49.08
C VAL A 38 6.35 1.80 -48.17
N THR A 39 6.17 0.51 -48.44
CA THR A 39 5.36 -0.38 -47.60
C THR A 39 5.97 -0.56 -46.21
N VAL A 40 7.28 -0.79 -46.12
CA VAL A 40 7.99 -0.87 -44.82
C VAL A 40 7.84 0.45 -44.07
N LEU A 41 8.07 1.58 -44.72
CA LEU A 41 7.99 2.91 -44.11
C LEU A 41 6.55 3.23 -43.65
N LEU A 42 5.56 2.86 -44.46
CA LEU A 42 4.14 2.93 -44.10
C LEU A 42 3.85 2.06 -42.87
N VAL A 43 4.22 0.78 -42.90
CA VAL A 43 4.03 -0.18 -41.80
C VAL A 43 4.73 0.29 -40.52
N THR A 44 5.95 0.81 -40.59
CA THR A 44 6.68 1.38 -39.45
C THR A 44 5.93 2.55 -38.81
N VAL A 45 5.29 3.40 -39.62
CA VAL A 45 4.53 4.56 -39.16
C VAL A 45 3.11 4.20 -38.71
N THR A 46 2.45 3.24 -39.37
CA THR A 46 1.03 2.92 -39.14
C THR A 46 0.81 1.80 -38.12
N VAL A 47 1.73 0.84 -38.01
CA VAL A 47 1.56 -0.28 -37.07
C VAL A 47 1.86 0.21 -35.66
N ARG A 48 0.79 0.29 -34.86
CA ARG A 48 0.84 0.54 -33.43
C ARG A 48 0.93 -0.80 -32.70
N VAL A 49 2.02 -1.02 -31.98
CA VAL A 49 2.17 -2.17 -31.07
C VAL A 49 1.99 -1.63 -29.65
N ASN A 50 1.01 -2.15 -28.91
CA ASN A 50 0.64 -1.68 -27.57
C ASN A 50 0.41 -0.16 -27.49
N GLY A 51 -0.32 0.39 -28.47
CA GLY A 51 -0.65 1.82 -28.52
C GLY A 51 0.49 2.74 -28.97
N ARG A 52 1.72 2.24 -29.14
CA ARG A 52 2.88 3.04 -29.56
C ARG A 52 3.29 2.73 -31.00
N THR A 53 3.73 3.74 -31.74
CA THR A 53 4.38 3.55 -33.04
C THR A 53 5.77 2.91 -32.87
N THR A 54 6.25 2.17 -33.87
CA THR A 54 7.58 1.53 -33.81
C THR A 54 8.72 2.54 -33.64
N VAL A 55 8.58 3.73 -34.21
CA VAL A 55 9.51 4.86 -34.02
C VAL A 55 9.51 5.32 -32.57
N ARG A 56 8.33 5.47 -31.95
CA ARG A 56 8.22 5.84 -30.54
C ARG A 56 8.86 4.80 -29.62
N TRP A 57 8.66 3.51 -29.92
CA TRP A 57 9.30 2.43 -29.18
C TRP A 57 10.83 2.50 -29.24
N LEU A 58 11.40 2.77 -30.43
CA LEU A 58 12.84 2.94 -30.60
C LEU A 58 13.36 4.16 -29.81
N LEU A 59 12.65 5.29 -29.85
CA LEU A 59 13.00 6.48 -29.09
C LEU A 59 12.95 6.22 -27.58
N ASP A 60 11.88 5.59 -27.07
CA ASP A 60 11.75 5.21 -25.67
C ASP A 60 12.90 4.27 -25.25
N TRP A 61 13.32 3.36 -26.13
CA TRP A 61 14.45 2.45 -25.87
C TRP A 61 15.79 3.18 -25.80
N VAL A 62 16.03 4.13 -26.71
CA VAL A 62 17.24 4.98 -26.69
C VAL A 62 17.26 5.86 -25.44
N GLU A 63 16.13 6.48 -25.07
CA GLU A 63 15.96 7.27 -23.84
C GLU A 63 16.16 6.41 -22.58
N PHE A 64 15.64 5.18 -22.59
CA PHE A 64 15.86 4.22 -21.53
C PHE A 64 17.35 3.90 -21.37
N ARG A 65 18.06 3.57 -22.45
CA ARG A 65 19.49 3.21 -22.35
C ARG A 65 20.36 4.41 -21.97
N SER A 66 20.12 5.58 -22.54
CA SER A 66 20.90 6.79 -22.28
C SER A 66 20.64 7.37 -20.88
N GLY A 67 19.39 7.37 -20.43
CA GLY A 67 18.99 7.93 -19.13
C GLY A 67 19.18 6.99 -17.92
N ARG A 68 19.56 5.72 -18.13
CA ARG A 68 19.64 4.73 -17.03
C ARG A 68 20.58 5.16 -15.91
N ALA A 69 21.76 5.67 -16.26
CA ALA A 69 22.74 6.11 -15.27
C ALA A 69 22.27 7.34 -14.49
N ALA A 70 21.58 8.28 -15.16
CA ALA A 70 21.01 9.46 -14.50
C ALA A 70 19.90 9.09 -13.52
N ARG A 71 18.97 8.20 -13.93
CA ARG A 71 17.89 7.71 -13.05
C ARG A 71 18.42 6.93 -11.84
N ALA A 72 19.46 6.12 -12.03
CA ALA A 72 20.13 5.42 -10.92
C ALA A 72 20.74 6.40 -9.91
N ARG A 73 21.29 7.54 -10.35
CA ARG A 73 21.79 8.59 -9.44
C ARG A 73 20.67 9.24 -8.65
N LEU A 74 19.53 9.54 -9.28
CA LEU A 74 18.36 10.11 -8.59
C LEU A 74 17.81 9.18 -7.50
N LEU A 75 17.81 7.87 -7.75
CA LEU A 75 17.42 6.87 -6.74
C LEU A 75 18.39 6.81 -5.55
N ALA A 76 19.66 7.16 -5.75
CA ALA A 76 20.69 7.16 -4.72
C ALA A 76 20.81 8.50 -3.97
N GLU A 77 20.07 9.54 -4.38
CA GLU A 77 20.16 10.86 -3.76
C GLU A 77 19.50 10.85 -2.37
N PRO A 78 20.23 11.23 -1.31
CA PRO A 78 19.67 11.27 0.04
C PRO A 78 18.60 12.39 0.12
N PRO A 79 17.49 12.15 0.83
CA PRO A 79 16.45 13.16 0.96
C PRO A 79 16.92 14.31 1.87
N ASP A 80 16.98 15.52 1.30
CA ASP A 80 17.16 16.76 2.05
C ASP A 80 15.82 17.20 2.65
N ILE A 81 15.68 17.04 3.97
CA ILE A 81 14.45 17.33 4.70
C ILE A 81 14.81 18.24 5.87
N GLU A 82 14.12 19.38 5.93
CA GLU A 82 14.22 20.36 7.00
C GLU A 82 12.86 20.50 7.70
N ASP A 83 12.87 20.81 9.00
CA ASP A 83 11.65 21.13 9.73
C ASP A 83 11.38 22.63 9.67
N VAL A 84 10.17 23.00 9.25
CA VAL A 84 9.75 24.39 9.09
C VAL A 84 8.68 24.71 10.12
N THR A 85 9.05 25.50 11.12
CA THR A 85 8.09 25.95 12.14
C THR A 85 7.23 27.10 11.61
N THR A 86 5.91 26.92 11.66
CA THR A 86 4.91 27.95 11.39
C THR A 86 4.16 28.29 12.66
N LYS A 87 3.27 29.31 12.61
CA LYS A 87 2.38 29.62 13.74
C LYS A 87 1.44 28.45 14.12
N THR A 88 1.17 27.55 13.17
CA THR A 88 0.22 26.45 13.34
C THR A 88 0.88 25.17 13.84
N GLY A 89 2.20 25.03 13.66
CA GLY A 89 2.96 23.84 14.04
C GLY A 89 4.24 23.67 13.22
N ALA A 90 4.97 22.61 13.56
CA ALA A 90 6.10 22.09 12.80
C ALA A 90 5.60 21.29 11.59
N CYS A 91 6.31 21.40 10.47
CA CYS A 91 6.03 20.69 9.23
C CYS A 91 7.36 20.40 8.54
N GLY A 92 7.64 19.12 8.29
CA GLY A 92 8.77 18.68 7.50
C GLY A 92 8.57 19.09 6.04
N VAL A 93 9.59 19.72 5.47
CA VAL A 93 9.64 20.09 4.06
C VAL A 93 10.86 19.41 3.46
N ARG A 94 10.63 18.59 2.43
CA ARG A 94 11.69 18.03 1.61
C ARG A 94 12.01 18.99 0.45
N ARG A 95 13.28 19.28 0.25
CA ARG A 95 13.79 19.99 -0.93
C ARG A 95 14.20 18.97 -1.98
N SER A 96 13.73 19.14 -3.22
CA SER A 96 14.09 18.28 -4.35
C SER A 96 14.13 19.12 -5.62
N GLY A 97 15.34 19.48 -6.06
CA GLY A 97 15.52 20.39 -7.19
C GLY A 97 14.80 21.72 -6.94
N ASN A 98 13.90 22.09 -7.84
CA ASN A 98 13.10 23.31 -7.72
C ASN A 98 11.76 23.13 -6.99
N THR A 99 11.44 21.88 -6.61
CA THR A 99 10.16 21.53 -5.98
C THR A 99 10.35 21.30 -4.48
N LEU A 100 9.45 21.89 -3.70
CA LEU A 100 9.32 21.63 -2.26
C LEU A 100 8.18 20.66 -2.02
N VAL A 101 8.37 19.71 -1.11
CA VAL A 101 7.38 18.65 -0.83
C VAL A 101 7.06 18.59 0.66
N ALA A 102 5.78 18.57 1.00
CA ALA A 102 5.28 18.32 2.34
C ALA A 102 4.33 17.13 2.31
N MET A 103 4.18 16.43 3.44
CA MET A 103 3.27 15.30 3.56
C MET A 103 2.22 15.57 4.64
N ILE A 104 0.99 15.19 4.36
CA ILE A 104 -0.12 15.20 5.30
C ILE A 104 -0.61 13.77 5.44
N GLN A 105 -0.62 13.24 6.66
CA GLN A 105 -1.22 11.94 6.95
C GLN A 105 -2.72 12.05 7.13
N LEU A 106 -3.46 11.14 6.52
CA LEU A 106 -4.88 10.92 6.78
C LEU A 106 -5.00 9.71 7.71
N ALA A 107 -5.43 9.94 8.94
CA ALA A 107 -5.65 8.90 9.92
C ALA A 107 -7.07 8.30 9.74
N PRO A 108 -7.21 6.97 9.80
CA PRO A 108 -8.51 6.32 9.64
C PRO A 108 -9.47 6.64 10.78
N ASP A 109 -10.76 6.66 10.45
CA ASP A 109 -11.81 6.55 11.46
C ASP A 109 -12.09 5.08 11.80
N LEU A 110 -11.49 4.64 12.92
CA LEU A 110 -11.65 3.27 13.43
C LEU A 110 -13.08 2.91 13.86
N ASP A 111 -14.00 3.87 13.90
CA ASP A 111 -15.41 3.65 14.23
C ASP A 111 -16.29 3.43 12.98
N LEU A 112 -15.72 3.50 11.77
CA LEU A 112 -16.43 3.21 10.54
C LEU A 112 -16.12 1.77 10.09
N PRO A 113 -17.08 0.82 10.19
CA PRO A 113 -16.87 -0.53 9.72
C PRO A 113 -16.85 -0.59 8.19
N THR A 114 -16.07 -1.53 7.66
CA THR A 114 -16.10 -1.89 6.24
C THR A 114 -17.07 -3.06 6.04
N VAL A 115 -17.96 -2.97 5.05
CA VAL A 115 -18.79 -4.09 4.61
C VAL A 115 -18.22 -4.63 3.31
N ILE A 116 -17.88 -5.92 3.30
CA ILE A 116 -17.37 -6.63 2.12
C ILE A 116 -18.54 -7.45 1.57
N ALA A 117 -19.03 -7.05 0.40
CA ALA A 117 -20.00 -7.81 -0.39
C ALA A 117 -19.28 -8.61 -1.49
N ASP A 118 -20.02 -9.44 -2.23
CA ASP A 118 -19.44 -10.38 -3.21
C ASP A 118 -18.57 -9.72 -4.28
N THR A 119 -18.90 -8.48 -4.68
CA THR A 119 -18.25 -7.78 -5.80
C THR A 119 -17.77 -6.38 -5.42
N SER A 120 -18.02 -5.93 -4.19
CA SER A 120 -17.73 -4.55 -3.80
C SER A 120 -17.39 -4.44 -2.33
N ILE A 121 -16.50 -3.52 -2.01
CA ILE A 121 -16.17 -3.14 -0.65
C ILE A 121 -16.78 -1.77 -0.40
N TYR A 122 -17.59 -1.66 0.64
CA TYR A 122 -18.19 -0.41 1.05
C TYR A 122 -17.54 0.08 2.34
N THR A 123 -16.98 1.29 2.29
CA THR A 123 -16.48 2.02 3.44
C THR A 123 -16.91 3.47 3.33
N GLU A 124 -17.28 4.06 4.47
CA GLU A 124 -17.65 5.47 4.56
C GLU A 124 -16.41 6.37 4.66
N ASP A 125 -15.28 5.82 5.12
CA ASP A 125 -14.02 6.57 5.29
C ASP A 125 -13.28 6.70 3.95
N THR A 126 -13.54 7.79 3.23
CA THR A 126 -13.01 8.05 1.89
C THR A 126 -12.46 9.47 1.74
N VAL A 127 -11.53 9.66 0.81
CA VAL A 127 -10.91 10.96 0.53
C VAL A 127 -11.87 11.85 -0.27
N PRO A 128 -12.26 13.04 0.23
CA PRO A 128 -13.19 13.92 -0.44
C PRO A 128 -12.46 14.74 -1.49
N ILE A 129 -12.44 14.23 -2.72
CA ILE A 129 -11.76 14.86 -3.86
C ILE A 129 -12.31 16.26 -4.14
N ASP A 130 -13.62 16.46 -4.00
CA ASP A 130 -14.30 17.75 -4.12
C ASP A 130 -13.76 18.79 -3.11
N ALA A 131 -13.31 18.36 -1.94
CA ALA A 131 -12.66 19.22 -0.94
C ALA A 131 -11.25 19.59 -1.35
N LEU A 132 -10.53 18.69 -2.02
CA LEU A 132 -9.11 18.84 -2.36
C LEU A 132 -8.90 19.73 -3.59
N VAL A 133 -9.78 19.66 -4.59
CA VAL A 133 -9.62 20.42 -5.84
C VAL A 133 -9.52 21.94 -5.61
N PRO A 134 -10.39 22.59 -4.81
CA PRO A 134 -10.24 24.01 -4.49
C PRO A 134 -8.97 24.33 -3.71
N LEU A 135 -8.36 23.34 -3.05
CA LEU A 135 -7.15 23.51 -2.24
C LEU A 135 -5.86 23.44 -3.07
N LEU A 136 -5.93 23.16 -4.37
CA LEU A 136 -4.80 23.27 -5.30
C LEU A 136 -4.33 24.74 -5.45
N ASP A 137 -5.19 25.72 -5.21
CA ASP A 137 -4.81 27.13 -5.10
C ASP A 137 -4.84 27.60 -3.64
N GLN A 138 -3.68 27.97 -3.12
CA GLN A 138 -3.44 28.39 -1.75
C GLN A 138 -3.11 29.89 -1.68
N TYR A 139 -4.14 30.71 -1.85
CA TYR A 139 -4.02 32.18 -1.85
C TYR A 139 -3.05 32.68 -2.95
N GLY A 140 -3.27 32.21 -4.17
CA GLY A 140 -2.45 32.51 -5.35
C GLY A 140 -1.18 31.66 -5.45
N ILE A 141 -0.96 30.71 -4.55
CA ILE A 141 0.13 29.74 -4.63
C ILE A 141 -0.46 28.43 -5.13
N GLN A 142 -0.06 28.03 -6.32
CA GLN A 142 -0.45 26.75 -6.92
C GLN A 142 0.36 25.62 -6.30
N VAL A 143 -0.33 24.62 -5.78
CA VAL A 143 0.23 23.38 -5.25
C VAL A 143 -0.40 22.20 -5.98
N ASP A 144 0.38 21.15 -6.17
CA ASP A 144 -0.13 19.87 -6.68
C ASP A 144 -0.29 18.91 -5.49
N ILE A 145 -1.35 18.10 -5.50
CA ILE A 145 -1.67 17.19 -4.40
C ILE A 145 -1.76 15.78 -4.96
N ASP A 146 -0.86 14.90 -4.53
CA ASP A 146 -0.95 13.47 -4.84
C ASP A 146 -1.50 12.72 -3.62
N ILE A 147 -2.58 11.97 -3.82
CA ILE A 147 -3.12 11.04 -2.84
C ILE A 147 -2.34 9.74 -2.97
N VAL A 148 -1.54 9.42 -1.95
CA VAL A 148 -0.68 8.24 -1.92
C VAL A 148 -1.22 7.26 -0.89
N THR A 149 -1.74 6.15 -1.36
CA THR A 149 -2.24 5.06 -0.53
C THR A 149 -1.31 3.87 -0.67
N THR A 150 -0.72 3.40 0.43
CA THR A 150 0.12 2.20 0.44
C THR A 150 -0.44 1.16 1.40
N GLY A 151 -0.30 -0.10 1.07
CA GLY A 151 -0.85 -1.15 1.92
C GLY A 151 -0.51 -2.54 1.44
N GLN A 152 -0.93 -3.50 2.25
CA GLN A 152 -0.83 -4.93 1.97
C GLN A 152 -2.13 -5.60 2.42
N ARG A 153 -2.56 -6.61 1.67
CA ARG A 153 -3.77 -7.38 1.99
C ARG A 153 -3.60 -8.11 3.31
N VAL A 154 -2.48 -8.80 3.43
CA VAL A 154 -2.07 -9.60 4.57
C VAL A 154 -0.57 -9.42 4.81
N ARG A 155 -0.11 -9.74 6.02
CA ARG A 155 1.34 -9.80 6.32
C ARG A 155 2.00 -10.85 5.41
N PRO A 156 3.16 -10.55 4.78
CA PRO A 156 3.78 -11.44 3.80
C PRO A 156 4.34 -12.74 4.42
N THR A 157 4.57 -12.75 5.73
CA THR A 157 5.10 -13.89 6.47
C THR A 157 4.03 -14.51 7.37
N GLY A 158 4.11 -15.84 7.55
CA GLY A 158 3.25 -16.59 8.46
C GLY A 158 2.36 -17.62 7.75
N SER A 159 2.30 -18.83 8.32
CA SER A 159 1.46 -19.93 7.80
C SER A 159 -0.03 -19.58 7.82
N TYR A 160 -0.44 -18.71 8.74
CA TYR A 160 -1.82 -18.26 8.87
C TYR A 160 -2.18 -17.18 7.85
N SER A 161 -1.23 -16.32 7.47
CA SER A 161 -1.45 -15.28 6.45
C SER A 161 -1.90 -15.87 5.11
N MET A 162 -1.32 -17.02 4.70
CA MET A 162 -1.75 -17.73 3.50
C MET A 162 -3.19 -18.26 3.59
N LEU A 163 -3.59 -18.80 4.75
CA LEU A 163 -4.96 -19.29 4.96
C LEU A 163 -5.97 -18.14 4.98
N TYR A 164 -5.60 -17.02 5.58
CA TYR A 164 -6.45 -15.84 5.65
C TYR A 164 -6.56 -15.14 4.29
N ASP A 165 -5.49 -15.10 3.49
CA ASP A 165 -5.55 -14.60 2.11
C ASP A 165 -6.48 -15.46 1.23
N GLN A 166 -6.44 -16.80 1.41
CA GLN A 166 -7.41 -17.71 0.78
C GLN A 166 -8.86 -17.47 1.24
N LEU A 167 -9.07 -17.10 2.50
CA LEU A 167 -10.39 -16.74 3.02
C LEU A 167 -10.93 -15.46 2.38
N ILE A 168 -10.07 -14.45 2.20
CA ILE A 168 -10.43 -13.21 1.49
C ILE A 168 -10.68 -13.49 0.01
N GLY A 169 -9.90 -14.39 -0.61
CA GLY A 169 -10.03 -14.76 -2.01
C GLY A 169 -9.68 -13.62 -2.95
N SER A 170 -10.54 -13.31 -3.91
CA SER A 170 -10.33 -12.23 -4.88
C SER A 170 -10.76 -10.84 -4.39
N HIS A 171 -11.38 -10.73 -3.21
CA HIS A 171 -11.87 -9.43 -2.73
C HIS A 171 -10.70 -8.48 -2.44
N PRO A 172 -10.77 -7.20 -2.84
CA PRO A 172 -9.70 -6.22 -2.65
C PRO A 172 -9.58 -5.71 -1.19
N VAL A 173 -9.63 -6.62 -0.22
CA VAL A 173 -9.53 -6.30 1.21
C VAL A 173 -8.09 -6.00 1.56
N VAL A 174 -7.87 -4.84 2.18
CA VAL A 174 -6.55 -4.37 2.60
C VAL A 174 -6.48 -4.35 4.12
N GLY A 175 -5.75 -5.32 4.70
CA GLY A 175 -5.60 -5.46 6.14
C GLY A 175 -4.81 -4.31 6.77
N ASP A 176 -3.71 -3.88 6.12
CA ASP A 176 -2.91 -2.73 6.53
C ASP A 176 -2.83 -1.72 5.39
N ARG A 177 -3.42 -0.53 5.58
CA ARG A 177 -3.45 0.55 4.59
C ARG A 177 -3.15 1.88 5.28
N LEU A 178 -2.30 2.66 4.65
CA LEU A 178 -1.90 4.00 5.06
C LEU A 178 -2.15 4.96 3.91
N THR A 179 -2.71 6.12 4.21
CA THR A 179 -3.04 7.15 3.21
C THR A 179 -2.38 8.47 3.59
N TRP A 180 -1.67 9.06 2.63
CA TRP A 180 -1.07 10.39 2.75
C TRP A 180 -1.46 11.27 1.58
N LEU A 181 -1.42 12.57 1.80
CA LEU A 181 -1.39 13.58 0.75
C LEU A 181 0.04 14.09 0.63
N VAL A 182 0.62 14.00 -0.56
CA VAL A 182 1.92 14.59 -0.90
C VAL A 182 1.66 15.91 -1.61
N VAL A 183 1.95 17.01 -0.93
CA VAL A 183 1.74 18.37 -1.43
C VAL A 183 3.05 18.89 -2.02
N ARG A 184 3.04 19.22 -3.30
CA ARG A 184 4.21 19.73 -4.04
C ARG A 184 4.02 21.20 -4.38
N LEU A 185 5.06 22.00 -4.17
CA LEU A 185 5.14 23.39 -4.57
C LEU A 185 6.34 23.56 -5.50
N ASP A 186 6.07 23.83 -6.78
CA ASP A 186 7.08 24.26 -7.74
C ASP A 186 7.39 25.75 -7.53
N GLN A 187 8.64 26.05 -7.21
CA GLN A 187 9.07 27.41 -6.94
C GLN A 187 9.10 28.30 -8.19
N GLU A 188 9.34 27.74 -9.38
CA GLU A 188 9.40 28.49 -10.64
C GLU A 188 8.00 28.91 -11.05
N ARG A 189 7.03 27.98 -11.00
CA ARG A 189 5.61 28.26 -11.26
C ARG A 189 5.08 29.36 -10.33
N ASN A 190 5.49 29.35 -9.07
CA ASN A 190 5.02 30.28 -8.04
C ASN A 190 5.92 31.50 -7.82
N LEU A 191 6.99 31.67 -8.62
CA LEU A 191 8.04 32.65 -8.36
C LEU A 191 7.49 34.08 -8.21
N ARG A 192 6.54 34.46 -9.06
CA ARG A 192 5.92 35.80 -9.05
C ARG A 192 5.21 36.12 -7.72
N VAL A 193 4.55 35.12 -7.12
CA VAL A 193 3.77 35.30 -5.89
C VAL A 193 4.68 35.20 -4.66
N LEU A 194 5.66 34.30 -4.70
CA LEU A 194 6.64 34.12 -3.63
C LEU A 194 7.55 35.35 -3.50
N ASN A 195 8.05 35.89 -4.61
CA ASN A 195 8.97 37.03 -4.62
C ASN A 195 8.34 38.32 -4.03
N ARG A 196 7.01 38.47 -4.10
CA ARG A 196 6.30 39.58 -3.43
C ARG A 196 6.37 39.53 -1.91
N ARG A 197 6.61 38.34 -1.35
CA ARG A 197 6.65 38.08 0.09
C ARG A 197 8.08 38.04 0.64
N GLY A 198 9.09 38.06 -0.23
CA GLY A 198 10.52 38.02 0.13
C GLY A 198 11.31 37.01 -0.69
N PRO A 199 12.58 36.75 -0.32
CA PRO A 199 13.43 35.76 -1.00
C PRO A 199 12.79 34.37 -1.02
N CYS A 200 12.76 33.75 -2.20
CA CYS A 200 12.06 32.48 -2.44
C CYS A 200 12.55 31.36 -1.49
N GLU A 201 13.87 31.26 -1.30
CA GLU A 201 14.51 30.25 -0.43
C GLU A 201 13.97 30.27 1.01
N VAL A 202 13.62 31.45 1.55
CA VAL A 202 13.13 31.59 2.93
C VAL A 202 11.60 31.50 3.00
N VAL A 203 10.92 32.01 1.98
CA VAL A 203 9.46 32.14 1.96
C VAL A 203 8.78 30.86 1.49
N ALA A 204 9.33 30.18 0.48
CA ALA A 204 8.68 29.03 -0.15
C ALA A 204 8.47 27.86 0.82
N PRO A 205 9.46 27.45 1.65
CA PRO A 205 9.23 26.39 2.64
C PRO A 205 8.15 26.76 3.66
N LYS A 206 8.14 28.01 4.14
CA LYS A 206 7.11 28.53 5.06
C LYS A 206 5.73 28.58 4.42
N ALA A 207 5.66 28.94 3.14
CA ALA A 207 4.42 28.99 2.37
C ALA A 207 3.84 27.58 2.17
N LEU A 208 4.67 26.60 1.84
CA LEU A 208 4.27 25.21 1.71
C LEU A 208 3.82 24.62 3.07
N ALA A 209 4.60 24.83 4.14
CA ALA A 209 4.23 24.37 5.48
C ALA A 209 2.88 24.98 5.94
N ALA A 210 2.66 26.27 5.70
CA ALA A 210 1.39 26.91 5.99
C ALA A 210 0.24 26.35 5.12
N ALA A 211 0.48 26.08 3.83
CA ALA A 211 -0.49 25.43 2.96
C ALA A 211 -0.85 24.03 3.45
N ALA A 212 0.14 23.21 3.84
CA ALA A 212 -0.08 21.87 4.36
C ALA A 212 -0.96 21.87 5.63
N HIS A 213 -0.67 22.76 6.60
CA HIS A 213 -1.51 22.91 7.79
C HIS A 213 -2.94 23.40 7.47
N ARG A 214 -3.10 24.28 6.47
CA ARG A 214 -4.45 24.72 6.05
C ARG A 214 -5.23 23.61 5.38
N ILE A 215 -4.61 22.85 4.48
CA ILE A 215 -5.22 21.67 3.84
C ILE A 215 -5.66 20.68 4.92
N ALA A 216 -4.77 20.34 5.86
CA ALA A 216 -5.10 19.47 6.99
C ALA A 216 -6.23 20.05 7.87
N GLY A 217 -6.25 21.36 8.11
CA GLY A 217 -7.33 22.04 8.82
C GLY A 217 -8.68 21.91 8.11
N ARG A 218 -8.72 22.12 6.79
CA ARG A 218 -9.94 22.01 5.97
C ARG A 218 -10.49 20.58 5.92
N LEU A 219 -9.62 19.58 5.90
CA LEU A 219 -10.03 18.18 5.98
C LEU A 219 -10.62 17.84 7.36
N ARG A 220 -10.02 18.35 8.44
CA ARG A 220 -10.56 18.19 9.80
C ARG A 220 -11.92 18.88 9.99
N GLU A 221 -12.14 20.02 9.35
CA GLU A 221 -13.47 20.67 9.32
C GLU A 221 -14.54 19.78 8.68
N ARG A 222 -14.15 18.84 7.80
CA ARG A 222 -15.03 17.83 7.18
C ARG A 222 -15.04 16.48 7.92
N GLY A 223 -14.46 16.41 9.12
CA GLY A 223 -14.44 15.20 9.94
C GLY A 223 -13.25 14.26 9.69
N ILE A 224 -12.38 14.56 8.72
CA ILE A 224 -11.23 13.69 8.39
C ILE A 224 -10.03 14.07 9.24
N GLN A 225 -9.48 13.09 9.94
CA GLN A 225 -8.32 13.30 10.80
C GLN A 225 -7.05 13.46 9.96
N ALA A 226 -6.66 14.71 9.69
CA ALA A 226 -5.50 15.04 8.87
C ALA A 226 -4.39 15.75 9.67
N HIS A 227 -3.14 15.30 9.51
CA HIS A 227 -1.97 15.81 10.24
C HIS A 227 -0.81 16.10 9.29
N ALA A 228 -0.35 17.35 9.24
CA ALA A 228 0.91 17.68 8.56
C ALA A 228 2.07 17.01 9.31
N LEU A 229 2.95 16.33 8.57
CA LEU A 229 4.02 15.54 9.18
C LEU A 229 5.24 16.41 9.50
N PRO A 230 5.80 16.34 10.72
CA PRO A 230 7.14 16.87 11.01
C PRO A 230 8.22 16.05 10.29
N ASP A 231 9.45 16.55 10.27
CA ASP A 231 10.58 15.95 9.54
C ASP A 231 10.81 14.46 9.85
N ALA A 232 10.82 14.06 11.12
CA ALA A 232 11.04 12.68 11.54
C ALA A 232 9.91 11.75 11.05
N ALA A 233 8.67 12.21 11.10
CA ALA A 233 7.51 11.47 10.60
C ALA A 233 7.50 11.40 9.07
N LEU A 234 7.95 12.45 8.38
CA LEU A 234 8.09 12.48 6.93
C LEU A 234 9.17 11.49 6.46
N ARG A 235 10.32 11.41 7.16
CA ARG A 235 11.36 10.40 6.90
C ARG A 235 10.82 8.98 7.09
N GLU A 236 10.07 8.74 8.16
CA GLU A 236 9.47 7.43 8.43
C GLU A 236 8.41 7.06 7.38
N ALA A 237 7.52 7.99 7.01
CA ALA A 237 6.55 7.77 5.94
C ALA A 237 7.24 7.45 4.59
N THR A 238 8.32 8.17 4.27
CA THR A 238 9.13 7.90 3.08
C THR A 238 9.74 6.49 3.12
N ARG A 239 10.26 6.06 4.28
CA ARG A 239 10.78 4.70 4.48
C ARG A 239 9.69 3.63 4.30
N LEU A 240 8.48 3.87 4.81
CA LEU A 240 7.35 2.96 4.60
C LEU A 240 6.97 2.84 3.13
N LEU A 241 7.06 3.93 2.36
CA LEU A 241 6.85 3.92 0.91
C LEU A 241 7.96 3.18 0.14
N HIS A 242 9.16 3.01 0.69
CA HIS A 242 10.16 2.12 0.10
C HIS A 242 9.82 0.63 0.32
N ALA A 243 8.93 0.34 1.28
CA ALA A 243 8.53 -1.00 1.69
C ALA A 243 9.70 -1.91 2.15
N GLY A 244 10.89 -1.37 2.44
CA GLY A 244 12.09 -2.16 2.72
C GLY A 244 12.89 -2.57 1.47
N VAL A 245 12.70 -1.88 0.35
CA VAL A 245 13.61 -1.91 -0.80
C VAL A 245 14.59 -0.76 -0.67
N GLU A 246 15.89 -1.05 -0.75
CA GLU A 246 16.90 -0.02 -0.85
C GLU A 246 16.95 0.54 -2.28
N LEU A 247 16.62 1.82 -2.43
CA LEU A 247 16.58 2.49 -3.74
C LEU A 247 17.89 2.41 -4.54
N PRO A 248 19.09 2.56 -3.93
CA PRO A 248 20.35 2.49 -4.66
C PRO A 248 20.65 1.10 -5.24
N ASP A 249 20.08 0.04 -4.66
CA ASP A 249 20.30 -1.35 -5.06
C ASP A 249 19.43 -1.78 -6.24
N LEU A 250 18.46 -0.96 -6.62
CA LEU A 250 17.52 -1.28 -7.69
C LEU A 250 18.16 -1.22 -9.07
N ARG A 251 18.00 -2.31 -9.83
CA ARG A 251 18.43 -2.38 -11.22
C ARG A 251 17.24 -2.27 -12.17
N GLU A 252 17.25 -1.23 -13.00
CA GLU A 252 16.17 -0.97 -13.95
C GLU A 252 16.30 -1.85 -15.22
N THR A 253 15.34 -2.75 -15.38
CA THR A 253 15.04 -3.47 -16.62
C THR A 253 13.96 -2.73 -17.41
N TRP A 254 13.75 -3.11 -18.67
CA TRP A 254 12.70 -2.53 -19.50
C TRP A 254 11.29 -2.61 -18.88
N THR A 255 10.98 -3.68 -18.16
CA THR A 255 9.64 -3.94 -17.64
C THR A 255 9.52 -3.82 -16.12
N ARG A 256 10.62 -3.86 -15.37
CA ARG A 256 10.62 -3.89 -13.90
C ARG A 256 11.91 -3.35 -13.32
N LEU A 257 11.90 -3.07 -12.02
CA LEU A 257 13.09 -2.86 -11.21
C LEU A 257 13.36 -4.11 -10.38
N GLU A 258 14.56 -4.66 -10.51
CA GLU A 258 14.99 -5.83 -9.76
C GLU A 258 15.72 -5.38 -8.49
N SER A 259 15.30 -5.93 -7.35
CA SER A 259 16.02 -5.77 -6.09
C SER A 259 17.12 -6.82 -5.99
N SER A 260 18.18 -6.52 -5.23
CA SER A 260 19.19 -7.51 -4.83
C SER A 260 18.60 -8.65 -3.99
N ALA A 261 17.46 -8.42 -3.32
CA ALA A 261 16.74 -9.43 -2.56
C ALA A 261 16.00 -10.41 -3.52
N PRO A 262 16.21 -11.73 -3.41
CA PRO A 262 15.55 -12.71 -4.26
C PRO A 262 14.02 -12.62 -4.19
N GLY A 263 13.35 -12.78 -5.33
CA GLY A 263 11.88 -12.84 -5.40
C GLY A 263 11.16 -11.51 -5.18
N ARG A 264 11.91 -10.39 -5.07
CA ARG A 264 11.35 -9.06 -4.87
C ARG A 264 11.64 -8.16 -6.08
N CYS A 265 10.61 -7.78 -6.81
CA CYS A 265 10.69 -6.77 -7.85
C CYS A 265 9.72 -5.63 -7.59
N VAL A 266 10.03 -4.48 -8.17
CA VAL A 266 9.14 -3.32 -8.21
C VAL A 266 8.65 -3.14 -9.63
N THR A 267 7.33 -3.12 -9.81
CA THR A 267 6.67 -2.91 -11.11
C THR A 267 5.61 -1.84 -10.95
N SER A 268 5.61 -0.87 -11.87
CA SER A 268 4.69 0.26 -11.87
C SER A 268 3.87 0.29 -13.16
N PHE A 269 2.58 0.56 -13.00
CA PHE A 269 1.57 0.59 -14.04
C PHE A 269 0.79 1.91 -13.96
N VAL A 270 0.50 2.51 -15.11
CA VAL A 270 -0.47 3.61 -15.21
C VAL A 270 -1.86 3.01 -15.34
N ILE A 271 -2.84 3.67 -14.74
CA ILE A 271 -4.25 3.30 -14.86
C ILE A 271 -4.82 3.93 -16.13
N ASP A 272 -5.38 3.08 -16.99
CA ASP A 272 -6.24 3.48 -18.10
C ASP A 272 -7.68 3.65 -17.58
N TRP A 273 -8.15 4.89 -17.54
CA TRP A 273 -9.45 5.24 -16.99
C TRP A 273 -10.60 4.81 -17.90
N ASP A 274 -10.40 4.73 -19.22
CA ASP A 274 -11.43 4.30 -20.18
C ASP A 274 -11.72 2.80 -20.06
N ARG A 275 -10.81 2.04 -19.42
CA ARG A 275 -10.91 0.58 -19.23
C ARG A 275 -11.16 0.15 -17.79
N LEU A 276 -11.20 1.10 -16.86
CA LEU A 276 -11.41 0.84 -15.43
C LEU A 276 -12.88 0.49 -15.11
N ASP A 277 -13.80 0.77 -16.04
CA ASP A 277 -15.26 0.71 -15.87
C ASP A 277 -15.75 -0.40 -14.93
N GLY A 278 -16.32 0.01 -13.80
CA GLY A 278 -16.98 -0.85 -12.81
C GLY A 278 -16.07 -1.59 -11.82
N ALA A 279 -14.77 -1.74 -12.10
CA ALA A 279 -13.82 -2.41 -11.19
C ALA A 279 -13.43 -1.51 -10.00
N GLY A 280 -13.36 -0.20 -10.25
CA GLY A 280 -12.91 0.79 -9.27
C GLY A 280 -11.40 0.70 -8.97
N LEU A 281 -10.88 1.69 -8.27
CA LEU A 281 -9.45 1.74 -7.94
C LEU A 281 -9.02 0.64 -6.95
N ASP A 282 -9.95 0.17 -6.12
CA ASP A 282 -9.67 -0.87 -5.13
C ASP A 282 -9.32 -2.23 -5.76
N ASP A 283 -9.75 -2.53 -7.00
CA ASP A 283 -9.34 -3.78 -7.65
C ASP A 283 -7.82 -3.92 -7.78
N CYS A 284 -7.07 -2.80 -7.81
CA CYS A 284 -5.61 -2.81 -7.80
C CYS A 284 -5.01 -3.60 -6.63
N TRP A 285 -5.72 -3.70 -5.50
CA TRP A 285 -5.25 -4.45 -4.32
C TRP A 285 -5.36 -5.96 -4.50
N SER A 286 -6.14 -6.47 -5.46
CA SER A 286 -6.37 -7.92 -5.63
C SER A 286 -5.19 -8.64 -6.32
N TRP A 287 -4.40 -7.92 -7.11
CA TRP A 287 -3.43 -8.49 -8.07
C TRP A 287 -2.01 -8.73 -7.54
N ASN A 288 -1.68 -8.27 -6.32
CA ASN A 288 -0.36 -8.49 -5.74
C ASN A 288 -0.46 -8.90 -4.27
N SER A 289 0.27 -9.96 -3.89
CA SER A 289 0.36 -10.45 -2.51
C SER A 289 1.43 -9.73 -1.67
N GLY A 290 2.25 -8.90 -2.29
CA GLY A 290 3.22 -8.03 -1.63
C GLY A 290 2.61 -6.70 -1.22
N ARG A 291 3.40 -5.62 -1.36
CA ARG A 291 2.96 -4.27 -1.01
C ARG A 291 2.53 -3.52 -2.26
N THR A 292 1.33 -2.96 -2.22
CA THR A 292 0.75 -2.16 -3.29
C THR A 292 0.76 -0.69 -2.87
N THR A 293 1.11 0.20 -3.78
CA THR A 293 1.01 1.65 -3.60
C THR A 293 0.24 2.23 -4.77
N LEU A 294 -0.92 2.80 -4.49
CA LEU A 294 -1.75 3.54 -5.44
C LEU A 294 -1.50 5.04 -5.24
N VAL A 295 -1.26 5.75 -6.33
CA VAL A 295 -1.07 7.21 -6.33
C VAL A 295 -2.07 7.82 -7.30
N VAL A 296 -2.87 8.76 -6.82
CA VAL A 296 -3.77 9.58 -7.64
C VAL A 296 -3.30 11.03 -7.56
N SER A 297 -2.86 11.58 -8.69
CA SER A 297 -2.34 12.94 -8.79
C SER A 297 -3.43 13.93 -9.16
N LEU A 298 -3.52 15.02 -8.40
CA LEU A 298 -4.39 16.17 -8.63
C LEU A 298 -3.52 17.39 -8.94
N THR A 299 -3.62 17.89 -10.16
CA THR A 299 -2.95 19.10 -10.62
C THR A 299 -3.98 20.07 -11.18
N ALA A 300 -3.73 21.38 -11.05
CA ALA A 300 -4.65 22.40 -11.54
C ALA A 300 -4.63 22.53 -13.08
N GLU A 301 -3.53 22.13 -13.72
CA GLU A 301 -3.31 22.35 -15.16
C GLU A 301 -3.79 21.20 -16.05
N ARG A 302 -3.86 19.99 -15.50
CA ARG A 302 -4.20 18.75 -16.23
C ARG A 302 -5.23 17.93 -15.45
N GLY A 303 -5.89 17.01 -16.13
CA GLY A 303 -6.83 16.10 -15.48
C GLY A 303 -6.12 15.14 -14.51
N PRO A 304 -6.84 14.52 -13.57
CA PRO A 304 -6.26 13.54 -12.67
C PRO A 304 -5.62 12.35 -13.38
N ARG A 305 -4.51 11.87 -12.83
CA ARG A 305 -3.81 10.67 -13.33
C ARG A 305 -3.54 9.72 -12.18
N ALA A 306 -3.58 8.41 -12.45
CA ALA A 306 -3.32 7.41 -11.43
C ALA A 306 -2.27 6.39 -11.85
N LEU A 307 -1.52 5.94 -10.85
CA LEU A 307 -0.42 5.00 -11.01
C LEU A 307 -0.45 4.01 -9.84
N VAL A 308 -0.31 2.73 -10.14
CA VAL A 308 -0.15 1.67 -9.14
C VAL A 308 1.24 1.05 -9.22
N ARG A 309 1.84 0.83 -8.07
CA ARG A 309 3.14 0.21 -7.91
C ARG A 309 3.01 -1.03 -7.04
N PHE A 310 3.50 -2.15 -7.55
CA PHE A 310 3.60 -3.40 -6.83
C PHE A 310 5.04 -3.66 -6.40
N ILE A 311 5.21 -4.07 -5.15
CA ILE A 311 6.49 -4.49 -4.56
C ILE A 311 6.33 -5.89 -4.00
N GLY A 312 6.86 -6.89 -4.69
CA GLY A 312 6.67 -8.28 -4.30
C GLY A 312 7.11 -9.26 -5.40
N PRO A 313 6.48 -10.45 -5.46
CA PRO A 313 6.68 -11.38 -6.57
C PRO A 313 6.35 -10.70 -7.91
N ALA A 314 7.06 -11.12 -8.96
CA ALA A 314 6.80 -10.63 -10.30
C ALA A 314 5.40 -11.06 -10.76
N VAL A 315 4.60 -10.10 -11.20
CA VAL A 315 3.29 -10.35 -11.81
C VAL A 315 3.46 -10.37 -13.32
N GLU A 316 2.94 -11.39 -13.98
CA GLU A 316 2.96 -11.46 -15.44
C GLU A 316 1.89 -10.54 -16.03
N ALA A 317 2.26 -9.74 -17.03
CA ALA A 317 1.35 -8.76 -17.64
C ALA A 317 0.11 -9.40 -18.28
N LYS A 318 0.16 -10.68 -18.63
CA LYS A 318 -0.97 -11.42 -19.23
C LYS A 318 -2.09 -11.73 -18.23
N ASP A 319 -1.75 -11.80 -16.94
CA ASP A 319 -2.68 -12.13 -15.86
C ASP A 319 -3.32 -10.88 -15.27
N LEU A 320 -2.79 -9.69 -15.62
CA LEU A 320 -3.29 -8.40 -15.17
C LEU A 320 -4.46 -7.93 -16.04
N PRO A 321 -5.38 -7.14 -15.47
CA PRO A 321 -6.50 -6.57 -16.19
C PRO A 321 -6.02 -5.48 -17.17
N ASP A 322 -6.80 -5.29 -18.23
CA ASP A 322 -6.47 -4.41 -19.35
C ASP A 322 -6.32 -2.92 -18.97
N TYR A 323 -6.84 -2.51 -17.82
CA TYR A 323 -6.71 -1.14 -17.31
C TYR A 323 -5.32 -0.86 -16.71
N LEU A 324 -4.51 -1.89 -16.40
CA LEU A 324 -3.17 -1.73 -15.87
C LEU A 324 -2.12 -1.72 -16.98
N LYS A 325 -1.75 -0.52 -17.44
CA LYS A 325 -0.77 -0.34 -18.51
C LYS A 325 0.66 -0.26 -17.97
N LEU A 326 1.50 -1.20 -18.40
CA LEU A 326 2.91 -1.23 -18.01
C LEU A 326 3.69 -0.04 -18.58
N ILE A 327 4.42 0.68 -17.72
CA ILE A 327 5.25 1.82 -18.10
C ILE A 327 6.65 1.34 -18.51
N SER A 328 6.75 0.68 -19.67
CA SER A 328 8.03 0.11 -20.09
C SER A 328 9.09 1.18 -20.37
N GLY A 329 10.32 0.93 -19.92
CA GLY A 329 11.49 1.80 -20.09
C GLY A 329 11.60 2.96 -19.10
N ARG A 330 10.62 3.14 -18.21
CA ARG A 330 10.58 4.26 -17.25
C ARG A 330 10.19 3.82 -15.83
N GLN A 331 10.53 2.60 -15.44
CA GLN A 331 10.16 2.04 -14.14
C GLN A 331 10.83 2.79 -12.98
N ALA A 332 12.07 3.27 -13.14
CA ALA A 332 12.74 4.10 -12.14
C ALA A 332 12.04 5.45 -11.96
N SER A 333 11.64 6.10 -13.05
CA SER A 333 10.86 7.34 -13.00
C SER A 333 9.48 7.11 -12.37
N ALA A 334 8.80 6.03 -12.74
CA ALA A 334 7.52 5.66 -12.13
C ALA A 334 7.64 5.42 -10.62
N LEU A 335 8.71 4.74 -10.17
CA LEU A 335 9.01 4.59 -8.76
C LEU A 335 9.22 5.96 -8.08
N LEU A 336 10.04 6.83 -8.64
CA LEU A 336 10.26 8.17 -8.07
C LEU A 336 8.98 9.01 -7.99
N ALA A 337 8.07 8.89 -8.97
CA ALA A 337 6.78 9.57 -8.98
C ALA A 337 5.85 9.13 -7.83
N THR A 338 6.03 7.91 -7.31
CA THR A 338 5.28 7.39 -6.15
C THR A 338 5.88 7.78 -4.79
N LEU A 339 7.04 8.42 -4.79
CA LEU A 339 7.73 8.86 -3.58
C LEU A 339 7.52 10.37 -3.36
N PRO A 340 7.64 10.86 -2.12
CA PRO A 340 7.56 12.29 -1.82
C PRO A 340 8.84 12.98 -2.30
N GLY A 341 8.94 13.27 -3.60
CA GLY A 341 10.06 13.95 -4.25
C GLY A 341 9.59 14.89 -5.36
N GLU A 342 10.52 15.40 -6.16
CA GLU A 342 10.22 16.35 -7.25
C GLU A 342 9.28 15.78 -8.31
N LEU A 343 9.52 14.53 -8.73
CA LEU A 343 8.73 13.92 -9.78
C LEU A 343 7.30 13.61 -9.29
N SER A 344 6.31 14.09 -10.01
CA SER A 344 4.89 13.71 -9.86
C SER A 344 4.50 12.71 -10.96
N VAL A 345 3.41 11.98 -10.75
CA VAL A 345 2.80 11.11 -11.78
C VAL A 345 2.51 11.92 -13.04
N ASP A 346 2.13 13.19 -12.91
CA ASP A 346 1.84 14.05 -14.06
C ASP A 346 3.07 14.37 -14.94
N ALA A 347 4.27 14.30 -14.37
CA ALA A 347 5.51 14.48 -15.12
C ALA A 347 5.88 13.26 -15.98
N LEU A 348 5.25 12.11 -15.76
CA LEU A 348 5.43 10.95 -16.62
C LEU A 348 4.75 11.21 -17.98
N PRO A 349 5.34 10.76 -19.10
CA PRO A 349 4.73 10.98 -20.41
C PRO A 349 3.30 10.43 -20.47
N ALA A 350 2.39 11.27 -20.93
CA ALA A 350 1.00 10.89 -21.14
C ALA A 350 0.89 9.80 -22.21
N ASP A 351 -0.14 8.96 -22.09
CA ASP A 351 -0.48 8.02 -23.16
C ASP A 351 -0.91 8.82 -24.41
N GLU A 352 -0.51 8.35 -25.60
CA GLU A 352 -0.88 8.99 -26.87
C GLU A 352 -2.39 8.99 -27.10
N THR A 353 -3.10 8.05 -26.46
CA THR A 353 -4.56 7.96 -26.48
C THR A 353 -5.25 8.93 -25.53
N GLY A 354 -4.55 9.48 -24.53
CA GLY A 354 -5.12 10.30 -23.47
C GLY A 354 -5.92 9.53 -22.39
N SER A 355 -6.06 8.22 -22.54
CA SER A 355 -6.83 7.34 -21.64
C SER A 355 -6.27 7.25 -20.21
N ASP A 356 -5.04 7.73 -19.98
CA ASP A 356 -4.42 7.79 -18.66
C ASP A 356 -4.76 9.05 -17.86
N THR A 357 -5.57 9.93 -18.44
CA THR A 357 -6.04 11.17 -17.82
C THR A 357 -7.56 11.13 -17.65
N ALA A 358 -8.03 11.16 -16.40
CA ALA A 358 -9.44 11.21 -16.08
C ALA A 358 -10.01 12.62 -16.15
N THR A 359 -11.33 12.71 -16.20
CA THR A 359 -12.07 13.90 -15.81
C THR A 359 -12.28 13.94 -14.30
N LEU A 360 -12.51 15.13 -13.73
CA LEU A 360 -12.80 15.26 -12.30
C LEU A 360 -14.10 14.56 -11.90
N GLU A 361 -15.10 14.54 -12.78
CA GLU A 361 -16.38 13.87 -12.55
C GLU A 361 -16.19 12.36 -12.39
N GLN A 362 -15.44 11.71 -13.29
CA GLN A 362 -15.08 10.30 -13.16
C GLN A 362 -14.34 10.00 -11.85
N LEU A 363 -13.45 10.91 -11.42
CA LEU A 363 -12.73 10.72 -10.18
C LEU A 363 -13.62 10.89 -8.94
N TRP A 364 -14.62 11.78 -8.98
CA TRP A 364 -15.58 11.97 -7.88
C TRP A 364 -16.47 10.76 -7.65
N GLU A 365 -16.74 9.98 -8.69
CA GLU A 365 -17.52 8.74 -8.59
C GLU A 365 -16.72 7.58 -7.98
N LEU A 366 -15.39 7.69 -7.91
CA LEU A 366 -14.51 6.62 -7.45
C LEU A 366 -14.07 6.84 -5.99
N PRO A 367 -14.54 6.00 -5.04
CA PRO A 367 -14.14 6.13 -3.65
C PRO A 367 -12.66 5.76 -3.50
N ILE A 368 -11.87 6.66 -2.91
CA ILE A 368 -10.52 6.35 -2.45
C ILE A 368 -10.58 6.20 -0.94
N ALA A 369 -10.51 4.98 -0.45
CA ALA A 369 -10.67 4.72 0.97
C ALA A 369 -9.44 5.13 1.81
N ILE A 370 -9.72 5.60 3.03
CA ILE A 370 -8.70 6.01 4.02
C ILE A 370 -8.46 4.86 4.99
N GLY A 371 -7.18 4.51 5.19
CA GLY A 371 -6.74 3.53 6.18
C GLY A 371 -7.31 2.10 6.01
N PRO A 372 -7.04 1.16 6.92
CA PRO A 372 -7.26 -0.27 6.68
C PRO A 372 -8.74 -0.66 6.71
N ASN A 373 -9.11 -1.72 5.98
CA ASN A 373 -10.42 -2.35 6.18
C ASN A 373 -10.48 -3.12 7.51
N GLY A 374 -9.31 -3.49 8.06
CA GLY A 374 -9.18 -4.27 9.27
C GLY A 374 -9.40 -5.75 9.06
N GLN A 375 -9.56 -6.50 10.15
CA GLN A 375 -9.87 -7.92 10.08
C GLN A 375 -11.37 -8.19 9.90
N ILE A 376 -11.68 -9.33 9.27
CA ILE A 376 -13.04 -9.83 9.15
C ILE A 376 -13.48 -10.38 10.50
N LEU A 377 -14.57 -9.84 11.05
CA LEU A 377 -15.19 -10.33 12.29
C LEU A 377 -16.15 -11.48 12.01
N GLY A 378 -16.89 -11.41 10.89
CA GLY A 378 -17.83 -12.46 10.47
C GLY A 378 -18.85 -11.95 9.46
N ALA A 379 -19.93 -12.70 9.24
CA ALA A 379 -21.01 -12.33 8.33
C ALA A 379 -22.05 -11.45 9.03
N VAL A 380 -22.61 -10.45 8.35
CA VAL A 380 -23.69 -9.63 8.90
C VAL A 380 -24.94 -10.49 9.04
N SER A 381 -25.55 -10.48 10.23
CA SER A 381 -26.69 -11.35 10.52
C SER A 381 -27.86 -11.09 9.57
N GLY A 382 -28.40 -12.17 8.99
CA GLY A 382 -29.44 -12.10 7.95
C GLY A 382 -28.93 -11.81 6.53
N GLN A 383 -27.63 -11.54 6.35
CA GLN A 383 -26.99 -11.31 5.06
C GLN A 383 -25.67 -12.12 4.98
N PRO A 384 -25.73 -13.44 4.77
CA PRO A 384 -24.56 -14.32 4.85
C PRO A 384 -23.48 -14.02 3.80
N ARG A 385 -23.82 -13.28 2.73
CA ARG A 385 -22.91 -12.85 1.67
C ARG A 385 -22.18 -11.54 1.98
N HIS A 386 -22.59 -10.83 3.04
CA HIS A 386 -21.95 -9.60 3.46
C HIS A 386 -21.13 -9.86 4.72
N THR A 387 -19.82 -9.63 4.65
CA THR A 387 -18.94 -9.77 5.81
C THR A 387 -18.56 -8.41 6.37
N LEU A 388 -18.47 -8.32 7.69
CA LEU A 388 -18.09 -7.11 8.40
C LEU A 388 -16.60 -7.19 8.74
N ALA A 389 -15.84 -6.21 8.27
CA ALA A 389 -14.47 -5.97 8.67
C ALA A 389 -14.36 -4.69 9.52
N LEU A 390 -13.52 -4.74 10.55
CA LEU A 390 -13.31 -3.61 11.45
C LEU A 390 -11.85 -3.59 11.94
N PRO A 391 -11.14 -2.46 11.80
CA PRO A 391 -9.79 -2.35 12.32
C PRO A 391 -9.80 -2.22 13.85
N LEU A 392 -9.06 -3.10 14.53
CA LEU A 392 -8.90 -2.97 15.98
C LEU A 392 -7.84 -1.95 16.38
N PHE A 393 -6.92 -1.59 15.48
CA PHE A 393 -5.82 -0.67 15.76
C PHE A 393 -5.62 0.33 14.63
N ASP A 394 -4.93 1.43 14.92
CA ASP A 394 -4.52 2.42 13.93
C ASP A 394 -3.14 2.08 13.35
N PRO A 395 -2.98 1.84 12.04
CA PRO A 395 -1.65 1.61 11.47
C PRO A 395 -0.80 2.89 11.41
N ALA A 396 -1.38 4.07 11.62
CA ALA A 396 -0.69 5.35 11.71
C ALA A 396 0.57 5.29 12.60
N ARG A 397 1.69 5.84 12.12
CA ARG A 397 2.91 5.98 12.93
C ARG A 397 3.00 7.33 13.64
N TYR A 398 2.47 8.38 13.02
CA TYR A 398 2.41 9.70 13.62
C TYR A 398 1.00 10.00 14.13
N ASN A 399 0.92 10.41 15.39
CA ASN A 399 -0.31 10.67 16.15
C ASN A 399 -1.41 9.57 16.00
N PRO A 400 -1.10 8.30 16.28
CA PRO A 400 -2.08 7.22 16.17
C PRO A 400 -3.22 7.38 17.15
N ARG A 401 -4.44 7.05 16.71
CA ARG A 401 -5.63 7.05 17.58
C ARG A 401 -5.52 5.91 18.58
N ARG A 402 -5.50 6.26 19.87
CA ARG A 402 -5.60 5.27 20.95
C ARG A 402 -7.03 4.75 21.06
N ARG A 403 -7.20 3.45 21.28
CA ARG A 403 -8.51 2.80 21.38
C ARG A 403 -8.55 1.79 22.53
N SER A 404 -9.70 1.72 23.19
CA SER A 404 -10.03 0.72 24.18
C SER A 404 -11.14 -0.21 23.67
N ILE A 405 -10.92 -1.52 23.79
CA ILE A 405 -11.82 -2.55 23.27
C ILE A 405 -12.17 -3.51 24.40
N ASP A 406 -13.47 -3.69 24.64
CA ASP A 406 -14.00 -4.62 25.64
C ASP A 406 -14.58 -5.85 24.95
N VAL A 407 -13.93 -7.00 25.10
CA VAL A 407 -14.33 -8.27 24.49
C VAL A 407 -14.94 -9.17 25.56
N ARG A 408 -16.26 -9.36 25.48
CA ARG A 408 -17.05 -10.19 26.39
C ARG A 408 -17.47 -11.47 25.68
N ALA A 409 -16.50 -12.36 25.53
CA ALA A 409 -16.66 -13.59 24.74
C ALA A 409 -15.86 -14.74 25.39
N GLN A 410 -16.19 -15.96 24.98
CA GLN A 410 -15.36 -17.12 25.27
C GLN A 410 -13.95 -16.89 24.71
N LEU A 411 -12.95 -17.48 25.40
CA LEU A 411 -11.54 -17.27 25.05
C LEU A 411 -11.23 -17.66 23.59
N SER A 412 -11.85 -18.72 23.06
CA SER A 412 -11.65 -19.15 21.67
C SER A 412 -12.02 -18.07 20.65
N VAL A 413 -13.14 -17.38 20.86
CA VAL A 413 -13.59 -16.27 20.01
C VAL A 413 -12.63 -15.10 20.11
N ALA A 414 -12.19 -14.75 21.34
CA ALA A 414 -11.22 -13.68 21.53
C ALA A 414 -9.86 -14.00 20.88
N GLN A 415 -9.39 -15.25 20.99
CA GLN A 415 -8.19 -15.75 20.33
C GLN A 415 -8.30 -15.66 18.82
N GLN A 416 -9.44 -16.03 18.24
CA GLN A 416 -9.70 -15.95 16.80
C GLN A 416 -9.65 -14.49 16.29
N ILE A 417 -10.30 -13.56 17.00
CA ILE A 417 -10.30 -12.12 16.65
C ILE A 417 -8.87 -11.56 16.66
N LEU A 418 -8.07 -11.93 17.67
CA LEU A 418 -6.68 -11.48 17.80
C LEU A 418 -5.76 -12.15 16.78
N LEU A 419 -5.97 -13.44 16.49
CA LEU A 419 -5.24 -14.16 15.46
C LEU A 419 -5.44 -13.50 14.09
N ARG A 420 -6.67 -13.09 13.75
CA ARG A 420 -6.91 -12.32 12.52
C ARG A 420 -6.25 -10.93 12.55
N ALA A 421 -6.21 -10.29 13.72
CA ALA A 421 -5.54 -9.00 13.89
C ALA A 421 -4.05 -9.05 13.52
N THR A 422 -3.34 -10.14 13.85
CA THR A 422 -1.90 -10.26 13.57
C THR A 422 -1.61 -10.35 12.07
N VAL A 423 -2.49 -10.98 11.29
CA VAL A 423 -2.36 -11.08 9.83
C VAL A 423 -2.54 -9.74 9.16
N VAL A 424 -3.46 -8.92 9.64
CA VAL A 424 -3.68 -7.56 9.12
C VAL A 424 -2.65 -6.55 9.65
N GLY A 425 -1.61 -7.01 10.35
CA GLY A 425 -0.44 -6.20 10.70
C GLY A 425 -0.27 -5.88 12.19
N ALA A 426 -1.19 -6.29 13.07
CA ALA A 426 -1.07 -6.01 14.49
C ALA A 426 0.13 -6.73 15.14
N GLU A 427 0.84 -6.03 16.01
CA GLU A 427 1.77 -6.62 16.97
C GLU A 427 1.08 -6.73 18.32
N VAL A 428 0.87 -7.95 18.81
CA VAL A 428 0.03 -8.25 19.96
C VAL A 428 0.87 -8.76 21.14
N GLU A 429 0.69 -8.13 22.29
CA GLU A 429 1.26 -8.58 23.56
C GLU A 429 0.16 -8.95 24.54
N ILE A 430 0.23 -10.18 25.08
CA ILE A 430 -0.80 -10.74 25.94
C ILE A 430 -0.34 -10.74 27.40
N HIS A 431 -1.10 -10.04 28.23
CA HIS A 431 -1.05 -10.03 29.69
C HIS A 431 -2.21 -10.89 30.19
N THR A 432 -1.93 -12.01 30.85
CA THR A 432 -2.96 -12.99 31.22
C THR A 432 -2.63 -13.69 32.54
N SER A 433 -3.66 -14.00 33.32
CA SER A 433 -3.57 -14.88 34.49
C SER A 433 -3.54 -16.37 34.12
N ARG A 434 -3.86 -16.71 32.86
CA ARG A 434 -3.96 -18.08 32.33
C ARG A 434 -3.05 -18.32 31.12
N PRO A 435 -1.71 -18.14 31.25
CA PRO A 435 -0.77 -18.21 30.12
C PRO A 435 -0.80 -19.54 29.37
N GLN A 436 -1.14 -20.63 30.05
CA GLN A 436 -1.24 -21.97 29.44
C GLN A 436 -2.20 -22.03 28.25
N ARG A 437 -3.32 -21.30 28.32
CA ARG A 437 -4.34 -21.30 27.25
C ARG A 437 -3.91 -20.53 26.00
N TRP A 438 -2.90 -19.65 26.12
CA TRP A 438 -2.38 -18.84 25.03
C TRP A 438 -1.12 -19.42 24.38
N ARG A 439 -0.41 -20.34 25.07
CA ARG A 439 0.84 -20.94 24.57
C ARG A 439 0.68 -21.61 23.22
N GLN A 440 -0.42 -22.33 22.99
CA GLN A 440 -0.73 -22.98 21.72
C GLN A 440 -0.75 -21.96 20.59
N LEU A 441 -1.54 -20.89 20.72
CA LEU A 441 -1.68 -19.83 19.73
C LEU A 441 -0.33 -19.17 19.42
N VAL A 442 0.41 -18.78 20.46
CA VAL A 442 1.74 -18.15 20.33
C VAL A 442 2.71 -19.08 19.62
N SER A 443 2.73 -20.37 19.98
CA SER A 443 3.59 -21.36 19.34
C SER A 443 3.22 -21.63 17.87
N ALA A 444 1.92 -21.59 17.55
CA ALA A 444 1.41 -21.83 16.21
C ALA A 444 1.66 -20.65 15.26
N VAL A 445 1.64 -19.42 15.78
CA VAL A 445 2.09 -18.22 15.06
C VAL A 445 3.61 -18.26 14.86
N GLY A 446 4.37 -18.62 15.91
CA GLY A 446 5.81 -18.90 15.81
C GLY A 446 6.71 -17.68 15.60
N ASP A 447 6.17 -16.47 15.55
CA ASP A 447 6.90 -15.21 15.39
C ASP A 447 6.69 -14.28 16.61
N PRO A 448 7.68 -14.15 17.51
CA PRO A 448 7.61 -13.31 18.70
C PRO A 448 7.40 -11.81 18.43
N SER A 449 7.73 -11.33 17.23
CA SER A 449 7.48 -9.93 16.85
C SER A 449 6.01 -9.64 16.61
N THR A 450 5.22 -10.67 16.24
CA THR A 450 3.79 -10.55 15.92
C THR A 450 2.88 -10.85 17.10
N LEU A 451 3.17 -11.92 17.85
CA LEU A 451 2.34 -12.37 18.97
C LEU A 451 3.23 -12.91 20.07
N ARG A 452 3.14 -12.32 21.27
CA ARG A 452 3.93 -12.73 22.42
C ARG A 452 3.14 -12.70 23.72
N LEU A 453 3.57 -13.52 24.67
CA LEU A 453 3.13 -13.44 26.06
C LEU A 453 4.03 -12.47 26.81
N ALA A 454 3.45 -11.59 27.62
CA ALA A 454 4.21 -10.77 28.54
C ALA A 454 4.98 -11.67 29.52
N GLY A 455 6.28 -11.43 29.67
CA GLY A 455 7.10 -12.14 30.64
C GLY A 455 6.69 -11.77 32.07
N ASN A 456 6.42 -12.77 32.91
CA ASN A 456 6.28 -12.57 34.36
C ASN A 456 7.67 -12.31 34.95
N GLY A 457 8.18 -11.08 34.83
CA GLY A 457 9.47 -10.75 35.43
C GLY A 457 9.97 -9.40 34.99
N ALA A 458 10.11 -8.49 35.96
CA ALA A 458 10.84 -7.25 35.85
C ALA A 458 12.25 -7.50 35.29
N GLY A 459 12.43 -7.22 34.01
CA GLY A 459 13.72 -7.09 33.36
C GLY A 459 13.64 -5.83 32.51
N HIS A 460 14.22 -4.74 33.01
CA HIS A 460 14.56 -3.59 32.19
C HIS A 460 15.66 -4.02 31.21
N ASP A 461 15.30 -4.74 30.15
CA ASP A 461 16.18 -4.92 29.00
C ASP A 461 16.08 -3.67 28.13
N ASN A 462 17.02 -2.75 28.37
CA ASN A 462 17.37 -1.62 27.52
C ASN A 462 17.94 -2.13 26.19
N GLY A 463 17.08 -2.70 25.35
CA GLY A 463 17.41 -3.18 24.01
C GLY A 463 16.17 -3.23 23.13
N SER A 464 15.73 -2.06 22.63
CA SER A 464 14.77 -1.87 21.52
C SER A 464 13.63 -2.90 21.41
N THR A 465 12.86 -3.14 22.48
CA THR A 465 11.63 -3.94 22.38
C THR A 465 10.61 -3.19 21.52
N SER A 466 10.24 -3.76 20.36
CA SER A 466 9.18 -3.24 19.52
C SER A 466 7.92 -3.02 20.37
N SER A 467 7.46 -1.76 20.45
CA SER A 467 6.25 -1.42 21.18
C SER A 467 5.07 -2.14 20.52
N ALA A 468 4.42 -3.05 21.26
CA ALA A 468 3.23 -3.73 20.75
C ALA A 468 2.19 -2.71 20.29
N THR A 469 1.50 -3.00 19.20
CA THR A 469 0.40 -2.16 18.73
C THR A 469 -0.87 -2.41 19.53
N ILE A 470 -1.08 -3.65 19.97
CA ILE A 470 -2.20 -4.10 20.80
C ILE A 470 -1.69 -4.74 22.09
N ALA A 471 -2.16 -4.25 23.23
CA ALA A 471 -1.97 -4.89 24.53
C ALA A 471 -3.29 -5.57 24.97
N VAL A 472 -3.22 -6.87 25.22
CA VAL A 472 -4.38 -7.69 25.60
C VAL A 472 -4.30 -8.00 27.09
N PHE A 473 -5.38 -7.75 27.82
CA PHE A 473 -5.52 -8.03 29.25
C PHE A 473 -6.62 -9.07 29.44
N ASP A 474 -6.23 -10.32 29.66
CA ASP A 474 -7.12 -11.46 29.83
C ASP A 474 -7.25 -11.85 31.31
N GLN A 475 -8.43 -11.60 31.90
CA GLN A 475 -8.72 -11.81 33.33
C GLN A 475 -7.70 -11.16 34.29
N VAL A 476 -7.07 -10.06 33.86
CA VAL A 476 -6.18 -9.23 34.66
C VAL A 476 -6.60 -7.77 34.54
N PRO A 477 -6.37 -6.93 35.56
CA PRO A 477 -6.61 -5.50 35.44
C PRO A 477 -5.78 -4.90 34.30
N ALA A 478 -6.42 -4.07 33.49
CA ALA A 478 -5.72 -3.28 32.48
C ALA A 478 -4.87 -2.20 33.16
N HIS A 479 -3.63 -2.07 32.73
CA HIS A 479 -2.70 -1.03 33.19
C HIS A 479 -2.27 -0.15 32.01
N ALA A 480 -1.65 0.99 32.30
CA ALA A 480 -1.12 1.86 31.26
C ALA A 480 -0.11 1.10 30.39
N SER A 481 -0.41 1.03 29.08
CA SER A 481 0.46 0.40 28.08
C SER A 481 0.91 1.44 27.07
N ALA A 482 2.13 1.27 26.53
CA ALA A 482 2.59 2.04 25.40
C ALA A 482 1.76 1.76 24.14
N ALA A 483 1.15 0.57 24.07
CA ALA A 483 0.33 0.12 22.95
C ALA A 483 -0.81 1.10 22.63
N GLN A 484 -1.07 1.28 21.35
CA GLN A 484 -2.09 2.19 20.86
C GLN A 484 -3.49 1.65 21.18
N THR A 485 -3.66 0.33 21.10
CA THR A 485 -4.94 -0.33 21.41
C THR A 485 -4.81 -1.17 22.66
N THR A 486 -5.78 -1.03 23.57
CA THR A 486 -5.92 -1.89 24.74
C THR A 486 -7.16 -2.76 24.59
N VAL A 487 -7.01 -4.07 24.69
CA VAL A 487 -8.11 -5.05 24.63
C VAL A 487 -8.28 -5.70 25.99
N THR A 488 -9.46 -5.62 26.59
CA THR A 488 -9.81 -6.37 27.80
C THR A 488 -10.68 -7.56 27.44
N ILE A 489 -10.32 -8.74 27.92
CA ILE A 489 -11.10 -9.97 27.70
C ILE A 489 -11.74 -10.39 29.03
N SER A 490 -13.05 -10.58 28.99
CA SER A 490 -13.84 -11.08 30.11
C SER A 490 -14.86 -12.12 29.64
N GLU A 491 -15.30 -12.97 30.58
CA GLU A 491 -16.25 -14.04 30.27
C GLU A 491 -17.63 -13.47 29.83
N PRO A 492 -18.38 -14.19 29.00
CA PRO A 492 -19.72 -13.79 28.58
C PRO A 492 -20.65 -13.49 29.77
N GLY A 493 -21.51 -12.47 29.64
CA GLY A 493 -22.47 -12.08 30.69
C GLY A 493 -21.90 -11.14 31.77
N THR A 494 -20.61 -10.84 31.76
CA THR A 494 -20.03 -9.78 32.60
C THR A 494 -20.58 -8.39 32.22
N PRO A 495 -20.79 -7.48 33.19
CA PRO A 495 -21.31 -6.15 32.91
C PRO A 495 -20.33 -5.32 32.07
N ARG A 496 -20.87 -4.57 31.10
CA ARG A 496 -20.09 -3.76 30.15
C ARG A 496 -19.27 -2.70 30.87
N ARG A 497 -18.00 -2.51 30.48
CA ARG A 497 -17.26 -1.31 30.88
C ARG A 497 -17.80 -0.09 30.15
N ARG A 498 -18.18 0.94 30.91
CA ARG A 498 -18.78 2.17 30.35
C ARG A 498 -17.82 3.03 29.51
N ALA A 499 -16.51 2.78 29.57
CA ALA A 499 -15.48 3.62 28.97
C ALA A 499 -14.78 2.99 27.75
N ALA A 500 -15.32 1.89 27.19
CA ALA A 500 -14.73 1.25 26.02
C ALA A 500 -15.24 1.87 24.71
N ASP A 501 -14.32 2.20 23.81
CA ASP A 501 -14.63 2.77 22.48
C ASP A 501 -15.33 1.74 21.59
N LEU A 502 -14.93 0.47 21.70
CA LEU A 502 -15.54 -0.68 21.02
C LEU A 502 -15.90 -1.76 22.03
N ALA A 503 -17.11 -2.34 21.91
CA ALA A 503 -17.47 -3.52 22.68
C ALA A 503 -17.90 -4.66 21.76
N ILE A 504 -17.41 -5.86 22.06
CA ILE A 504 -17.67 -7.09 21.30
C ILE A 504 -18.30 -8.09 22.27
N ASP A 505 -19.59 -8.35 22.11
CA ASP A 505 -20.38 -9.12 23.06
C ASP A 505 -20.85 -10.43 22.44
N GLN A 506 -20.41 -11.57 22.95
CA GLN A 506 -20.90 -12.85 22.46
C GLN A 506 -22.33 -13.10 22.93
N VAL A 507 -23.27 -13.24 21.99
CA VAL A 507 -24.70 -13.44 22.25
C VAL A 507 -25.08 -14.91 22.12
N SER A 508 -24.41 -15.66 21.24
CA SER A 508 -24.57 -17.11 21.09
C SER A 508 -23.21 -17.77 20.80
N ALA A 509 -23.19 -19.10 20.71
CA ALA A 509 -21.98 -19.83 20.33
C ALA A 509 -21.42 -19.38 18.96
N THR A 510 -22.28 -18.88 18.07
CA THR A 510 -21.95 -18.54 16.69
C THR A 510 -22.19 -17.07 16.33
N ALA A 511 -22.53 -16.21 17.30
CA ALA A 511 -22.89 -14.82 17.00
C ALA A 511 -22.41 -13.84 18.07
N VAL A 512 -22.02 -12.65 17.60
CA VAL A 512 -21.44 -11.58 18.40
C VAL A 512 -22.08 -10.25 18.02
N ASP A 513 -22.44 -9.44 19.03
CA ASP A 513 -22.88 -8.07 18.84
C ASP A 513 -21.67 -7.12 18.95
N VAL A 514 -21.36 -6.43 17.86
CA VAL A 514 -20.31 -5.42 17.79
C VAL A 514 -20.95 -4.05 18.02
N SER A 515 -20.59 -3.40 19.12
CA SER A 515 -21.11 -2.08 19.51
C SER A 515 -20.03 -1.01 19.33
N ILE A 516 -20.24 -0.13 18.35
CA ILE A 516 -19.41 1.02 17.98
C ILE A 516 -20.17 2.30 18.41
N PRO A 517 -19.55 3.47 18.66
CA PRO A 517 -20.22 4.62 19.30
C PRO A 517 -21.56 5.07 18.68
N MET A 518 -21.80 4.77 17.40
CA MET A 518 -23.04 5.13 16.70
C MET A 518 -23.85 3.94 16.16
N ARG A 519 -23.33 2.70 16.22
CA ARG A 519 -23.96 1.54 15.58
C ARG A 519 -23.77 0.28 16.40
N ARG A 520 -24.78 -0.58 16.45
CA ARG A 520 -24.65 -1.96 16.90
C ARG A 520 -24.97 -2.90 15.75
N VAL A 521 -24.04 -3.77 15.41
CA VAL A 521 -24.17 -4.73 14.31
C VAL A 521 -24.03 -6.13 14.88
N ARG A 522 -24.99 -7.00 14.57
CA ARG A 522 -24.89 -8.43 14.90
C ARG A 522 -24.15 -9.14 13.78
N VAL A 523 -23.14 -9.91 14.17
CA VAL A 523 -22.24 -10.61 13.27
C VAL A 523 -22.25 -12.09 13.63
N ASP A 524 -22.51 -12.93 12.63
CA ASP A 524 -22.39 -14.37 12.73
C ASP A 524 -20.92 -14.74 12.49
N LEU A 525 -20.33 -15.43 13.46
CA LEU A 525 -18.92 -15.84 13.44
C LEU A 525 -18.70 -16.80 12.27
N ILE A 526 -17.70 -16.48 11.47
CA ILE A 526 -17.21 -17.38 10.42
C ILE A 526 -16.07 -18.19 11.03
N GLU A 527 -16.19 -19.52 11.00
CA GLU A 527 -15.11 -20.46 11.33
C GLU A 527 -14.55 -21.05 10.03
N PRO A 528 -13.46 -20.48 9.48
CA PRO A 528 -12.77 -21.04 8.33
C PRO A 528 -12.20 -22.41 8.69
N ARG A 529 -12.33 -23.35 7.75
CA ARG A 529 -11.67 -24.65 7.86
C ARG A 529 -10.17 -24.43 8.03
N GLY A 530 -9.63 -24.86 9.17
CA GLY A 530 -8.20 -24.78 9.46
C GLY A 530 -7.78 -23.70 10.45
N GLU A 531 -8.63 -22.75 10.83
CA GLU A 531 -8.34 -21.82 11.95
C GLU A 531 -8.26 -22.56 13.28
N THR A 532 -9.09 -23.58 13.46
CA THR A 532 -9.14 -24.44 14.64
C THR A 532 -7.77 -25.02 15.02
N ARG A 533 -6.88 -25.30 14.06
CA ARG A 533 -5.54 -25.84 14.34
C ARG A 533 -4.63 -24.88 15.13
N TYR A 534 -4.93 -23.59 15.09
CA TYR A 534 -4.21 -22.55 15.84
C TYR A 534 -4.78 -22.35 17.25
N LEU A 535 -6.03 -22.75 17.46
CA LEU A 535 -6.80 -22.51 18.68
C LEU A 535 -6.86 -23.77 19.56
N ASP A 536 -7.03 -24.94 18.95
CA ASP A 536 -7.08 -26.21 19.66
C ASP A 536 -5.68 -26.66 20.09
N ALA A 537 -5.48 -26.70 21.41
CA ALA A 537 -4.53 -27.62 21.99
C ALA A 537 -5.04 -29.02 21.69
N ALA A 538 -4.47 -29.69 20.70
CA ALA A 538 -4.69 -31.11 20.56
C ALA A 538 -4.31 -31.74 21.91
N ASP A 539 -5.30 -32.29 22.60
CA ASP A 539 -5.17 -33.51 23.39
C ASP A 539 -4.57 -34.56 22.44
N ARG A 540 -3.27 -34.45 22.16
CA ARG A 540 -2.49 -35.56 21.65
C ARG A 540 -2.26 -36.42 22.89
N PRO A 541 -2.83 -37.63 22.99
CA PRO A 541 -2.30 -38.59 23.94
C PRO A 541 -0.80 -38.67 23.66
N ALA A 542 0.01 -38.56 24.71
CA ALA A 542 1.43 -38.85 24.58
C ALA A 542 1.57 -40.17 23.82
N PRO A 543 2.49 -40.28 22.83
CA PRO A 543 2.78 -41.59 22.26
C PRO A 543 3.06 -42.53 23.43
N PRO A 544 2.45 -43.73 23.48
CA PRO A 544 2.66 -44.64 24.60
C PRO A 544 4.16 -44.79 24.80
N SER A 545 4.62 -44.44 25.99
CA SER A 545 6.00 -44.66 26.42
C SER A 545 6.35 -46.09 26.05
N ALA A 546 7.38 -46.26 25.21
CA ALA A 546 7.89 -47.57 24.87
C ALA A 546 8.12 -48.35 26.17
N PRO A 547 7.62 -49.60 26.29
CA PRO A 547 7.81 -50.37 27.50
C PRO A 547 9.31 -50.53 27.74
N ALA A 548 9.73 -50.12 28.93
CA ALA A 548 11.08 -50.38 29.41
C ALA A 548 11.27 -51.90 29.56
N GLY A 549 12.29 -52.42 28.87
CA GLY A 549 12.92 -53.69 29.20
C GLY A 549 12.47 -54.89 28.37
N SER A 550 13.25 -55.19 27.32
CA SER A 550 13.64 -56.56 26.98
C SER A 550 15.07 -56.51 26.46
N GLU A 551 15.99 -56.82 27.37
CA GLU A 551 17.39 -57.09 27.10
C GLU A 551 17.50 -58.27 26.12
N VAL A 552 17.79 -57.98 24.85
CA VAL A 552 18.12 -59.02 23.87
C VAL A 552 19.63 -59.01 23.68
N ALA A 553 20.25 -60.03 24.24
CA ALA A 553 21.66 -60.34 24.17
C ALA A 553 22.18 -60.34 22.72
N LEU A 554 23.24 -59.56 22.49
CA LEU A 554 24.12 -59.69 21.34
C LEU A 554 24.82 -61.05 21.39
N LEU A 555 24.27 -62.03 20.68
CA LEU A 555 24.98 -63.26 20.35
C LEU A 555 25.70 -63.06 19.01
N ALA A 556 27.02 -63.15 19.10
CA ALA A 556 27.97 -63.10 18.00
C ALA A 556 27.67 -64.18 16.94
N GLN A 557 27.66 -63.78 15.66
CA GLN A 557 27.69 -64.72 14.54
C GLN A 557 29.14 -65.19 14.30
N PRO A 558 29.41 -66.51 14.27
CA PRO A 558 30.70 -67.01 13.81
C PRO A 558 30.66 -67.30 12.29
N GLY A 559 31.69 -66.76 11.62
CA GLY A 559 32.38 -67.27 10.44
C GLY A 559 31.68 -68.23 9.46
N GLY A 560 31.42 -67.71 8.26
CA GLY A 560 32.16 -68.07 7.05
C GLY A 560 31.85 -69.39 6.33
N ARG A 561 31.54 -69.31 5.03
CA ARG A 561 32.24 -70.08 3.97
C ARG A 561 31.92 -69.56 2.57
N ARG A 562 32.98 -69.34 1.78
CA ARG A 562 32.99 -69.27 0.31
C ARG A 562 32.53 -70.60 -0.30
N VAL A 563 31.91 -70.58 -1.49
CA VAL A 563 32.31 -71.42 -2.64
C VAL A 563 31.84 -70.76 -3.96
N SER A 564 32.80 -70.70 -4.89
CA SER A 564 32.74 -70.52 -6.36
C SER A 564 32.32 -69.19 -6.96
#